data_AF-A0A0K8RPP0-F1
#
_entry.id   AF-A0A0K8RPP0-F1
#
_cell.length_a   1.000
_cell.length_b   1.000
_cell.length_c   1.000
_cell.angle_alpha   90.00
_cell.angle_beta   90.00
_cell.angle_gamma   90.00
#
_symmetry.space_group_name_H-M   'P 1'
#
loop_
_entity.id
_entity.type
_entity.pdbx_description
1 polymer ?
#
loop_
_entity_poly.entity_id
_entity_poly.type
_entity_poly.pdbx_seq_one_letter_code
_entity_poly.pdbx_strand_id
1 'polypeptide(L)'
;VYGGIWFNVRYCSNPSLPICTKYLNMLVAFLFIPVVAGNVFMEDSIPNIPEITERQSMWTRDYTIFDPCNTNKPGNRNVSCSQLKRKGHNVTGIYEIYILGKPINVTCDMTTEDGGGWTVIQRQSENENDESFFERDMKEYESGFGTAGGSFWIGLKNLNALMTYPNGPQALRIVLEISSGRPRTEVVHYGKFHVGSKNEQYNLTIGEYDHKKGKNYDALSGHNGHVFDVKKSPPGKPDKDNCLKGALSGGWWFKKCNQANLNGRKRGISTPDNPGIFWITDSKQESYNYVYRKVEMQIRDADFGFCTGSLKS
;
A
#
# COMPACT_ATOMS: atom_id res chain seq x y z
N VAL A 1 -31.32 -1.99 -42.83
CA VAL A 1 -32.21 -2.00 -41.63
C VAL A 1 -31.76 -0.86 -40.74
N TYR A 2 -32.63 0.11 -40.43
CA TYR A 2 -32.29 1.17 -39.48
C TYR A 2 -32.42 0.59 -38.07
N GLY A 3 -31.32 0.56 -37.32
CA GLY A 3 -31.30 0.16 -35.91
C GLY A 3 -30.85 1.34 -35.05
N GLY A 4 -31.61 1.64 -33.98
CA GLY A 4 -31.23 2.58 -32.94
C GLY A 4 -31.37 1.90 -31.58
N ILE A 5 -30.42 2.16 -30.67
CA ILE A 5 -30.46 1.65 -29.30
C ILE A 5 -30.92 2.78 -28.39
N TRP A 6 -31.92 2.50 -27.55
CA TRP A 6 -32.37 3.43 -26.51
C TRP A 6 -31.59 3.18 -25.23
N PHE A 7 -31.01 4.24 -24.67
CA PHE A 7 -30.42 4.19 -23.33
C PHE A 7 -31.29 4.97 -22.35
N ASN A 8 -31.63 4.33 -21.23
CA ASN A 8 -32.23 4.99 -20.08
C ASN A 8 -31.12 5.24 -19.04
N VAL A 9 -30.72 6.50 -18.87
CA VAL A 9 -29.71 6.89 -17.87
C VAL A 9 -30.43 7.56 -16.70
N ARG A 10 -30.28 7.03 -15.48
CA ARG A 10 -30.76 7.68 -14.24
C ARG A 10 -29.69 8.59 -13.68
N TYR A 11 -30.02 9.85 -13.47
CA TYR A 11 -29.24 10.80 -12.68
C TYR A 11 -29.95 11.08 -11.37
N CYS A 12 -29.21 11.07 -10.26
CA CYS A 12 -29.70 11.50 -8.96
C CYS A 12 -28.87 12.71 -8.52
N SER A 13 -29.49 13.88 -8.53
CA SER A 13 -28.89 15.11 -8.01
C SER A 13 -29.35 15.27 -6.56
N ASN A 14 -28.42 15.12 -5.61
CA ASN A 14 -28.50 15.42 -4.17
C ASN A 14 -28.69 14.19 -3.23
N PRO A 15 -27.82 13.96 -2.21
CA PRO A 15 -27.77 12.70 -1.44
C PRO A 15 -28.80 12.56 -0.30
N SER A 16 -29.73 13.51 -0.11
CA SER A 16 -30.52 13.60 1.13
C SER A 16 -32.01 13.22 1.02
N LEU A 17 -32.52 12.78 -0.14
CA LEU A 17 -33.90 12.27 -0.28
C LEU A 17 -34.00 11.11 -1.30
N PRO A 18 -34.72 10.00 -1.03
CA PRO A 18 -34.67 8.78 -1.84
C PRO A 18 -35.80 8.70 -2.89
N ILE A 19 -35.99 9.74 -3.71
CA ILE A 19 -36.95 9.68 -4.83
C ILE A 19 -36.36 10.38 -6.07
N CYS A 20 -35.82 9.61 -7.02
CA CYS A 20 -35.33 10.10 -8.31
C CYS A 20 -36.46 9.97 -9.37
N THR A 21 -36.94 11.09 -9.95
CA THR A 21 -38.16 11.12 -10.80
C THR A 21 -37.99 11.73 -12.20
N LYS A 22 -36.80 11.80 -12.79
CA LYS A 22 -36.67 12.26 -14.20
C LYS A 22 -35.93 11.28 -15.10
N TYR A 23 -36.56 10.95 -16.22
CA TYR A 23 -36.02 10.18 -17.34
C TYR A 23 -35.68 11.15 -18.49
N LEU A 24 -34.48 11.03 -19.05
CA LEU A 24 -34.11 11.70 -20.30
C LEU A 24 -33.78 10.64 -21.33
N ASN A 25 -34.49 10.67 -22.45
CA ASN A 25 -34.34 9.71 -23.54
C ASN A 25 -33.38 10.26 -24.59
N MET A 26 -32.32 9.53 -24.90
CA MET A 26 -31.36 9.88 -25.95
C MET A 26 -31.24 8.73 -26.96
N LEU A 27 -31.36 9.06 -28.25
CA LEU A 27 -31.36 8.10 -29.36
C LEU A 27 -30.11 8.31 -30.23
N VAL A 28 -29.31 7.25 -30.39
CA VAL A 28 -28.15 7.24 -31.29
C VAL A 28 -28.45 6.29 -32.45
N ALA A 29 -28.40 6.80 -33.67
CA ALA A 29 -28.69 6.03 -34.89
C ALA A 29 -27.40 5.70 -35.64
N PHE A 30 -27.27 4.44 -36.08
CA PHE A 30 -26.17 3.99 -36.94
C PHE A 30 -26.67 3.73 -38.36
N LEU A 31 -25.91 4.19 -39.36
CA LEU A 31 -26.15 3.95 -40.79
C LEU A 31 -25.23 2.81 -41.26
N PHE A 32 -25.81 1.65 -41.61
CA PHE A 32 -25.09 0.54 -42.24
C PHE A 32 -25.22 0.65 -43.76
N ILE A 33 -24.10 0.83 -44.47
CA ILE A 33 -24.02 0.73 -45.93
C ILE A 33 -23.71 -0.74 -46.28
N PRO A 34 -24.58 -1.46 -47.01
CA PRO A 34 -24.32 -2.86 -47.35
C PRO A 34 -23.41 -2.95 -48.59
N VAL A 35 -22.30 -3.66 -48.46
CA VAL A 35 -21.60 -4.26 -49.61
C VAL A 35 -22.00 -5.73 -49.67
N VAL A 36 -22.58 -6.13 -50.79
CA VAL A 36 -23.08 -7.50 -51.05
C VAL A 36 -21.91 -8.39 -51.48
N ALA A 37 -21.64 -9.46 -50.74
CA ALA A 37 -21.06 -10.70 -51.29
C ALA A 37 -21.20 -11.87 -50.30
N GLY A 38 -21.90 -12.93 -50.74
CA GLY A 38 -21.62 -14.34 -50.39
C GLY A 38 -21.96 -14.83 -48.97
N ASN A 39 -22.93 -15.74 -48.88
CA ASN A 39 -23.29 -16.48 -47.66
C ASN A 39 -22.13 -17.34 -47.12
N VAL A 40 -21.73 -17.12 -45.87
CA VAL A 40 -21.25 -18.18 -44.95
C VAL A 40 -21.70 -17.78 -43.54
N PHE A 41 -22.31 -18.71 -42.81
CA PHE A 41 -22.70 -18.57 -41.41
C PHE A 41 -21.53 -18.08 -40.55
N MET A 42 -21.74 -17.04 -39.73
CA MET A 42 -20.88 -16.72 -38.59
C MET A 42 -21.74 -16.69 -37.32
N GLU A 43 -21.52 -17.71 -36.50
CA GLU A 43 -21.72 -17.71 -35.06
C GLU A 43 -20.92 -16.53 -34.47
N ASP A 44 -21.55 -15.68 -33.67
CA ASP A 44 -20.86 -14.61 -32.94
C ASP A 44 -19.87 -15.23 -31.94
N SER A 45 -18.59 -15.26 -32.33
CA SER A 45 -17.49 -15.74 -31.51
C SER A 45 -17.03 -14.63 -30.58
N ILE A 46 -17.46 -14.71 -29.32
CA ILE A 46 -16.75 -14.08 -28.19
C ILE A 46 -15.39 -14.78 -28.07
N PRO A 47 -14.26 -14.08 -27.96
CA PRO A 47 -12.96 -14.73 -27.83
C PRO A 47 -12.91 -15.58 -26.56
N ASN A 48 -12.70 -16.89 -26.74
CA ASN A 48 -12.50 -17.84 -25.65
C ASN A 48 -11.30 -17.42 -24.79
N ILE A 49 -11.58 -17.01 -23.55
CA ILE A 49 -10.58 -16.93 -22.47
C ILE A 49 -10.29 -18.38 -22.05
N PRO A 50 -9.04 -18.87 -22.05
CA PRO A 50 -8.76 -20.26 -21.70
C PRO A 50 -9.04 -20.52 -20.23
N GLU A 51 -10.08 -21.30 -19.98
CA GLU A 51 -10.38 -21.95 -18.72
C GLU A 51 -9.39 -23.11 -18.51
N ILE A 52 -8.52 -23.02 -17.51
CA ILE A 52 -7.66 -24.15 -17.12
C ILE A 52 -8.47 -25.01 -16.15
N THR A 53 -9.22 -25.96 -16.69
CA THR A 53 -10.02 -26.90 -15.91
C THR A 53 -9.18 -28.15 -15.59
N GLU A 54 -8.60 -28.22 -14.39
CA GLU A 54 -8.12 -29.49 -13.84
C GLU A 54 -9.31 -30.19 -13.15
N ARG A 55 -9.82 -31.26 -13.76
CA ARG A 55 -10.98 -32.00 -13.24
C ARG A 55 -10.59 -32.88 -12.05
N GLN A 56 -10.94 -32.47 -10.83
CA GLN A 56 -11.38 -33.37 -9.76
C GLN A 56 -12.48 -32.71 -8.91
N SER A 57 -13.55 -33.46 -8.69
CA SER A 57 -14.83 -33.03 -8.11
C SER A 57 -14.78 -32.77 -6.60
N MET A 58 -15.10 -31.55 -6.16
CA MET A 58 -15.90 -31.22 -4.96
C MET A 58 -15.96 -29.69 -4.80
N TRP A 59 -17.14 -29.10 -5.01
CA TRP A 59 -17.49 -27.69 -4.72
C TRP A 59 -16.35 -26.67 -4.91
N THR A 60 -15.89 -26.47 -6.15
CA THR A 60 -15.07 -25.30 -6.46
C THR A 60 -15.95 -24.06 -6.34
N ARG A 61 -15.67 -23.23 -5.33
CA ARG A 61 -16.12 -21.84 -5.36
C ARG A 61 -15.50 -21.22 -6.62
N ASP A 62 -16.34 -20.82 -7.56
CA ASP A 62 -15.91 -20.04 -8.73
C ASP A 62 -15.45 -18.67 -8.24
N TYR A 63 -14.19 -18.59 -7.84
CA TYR A 63 -13.57 -17.33 -7.52
C TYR A 63 -13.29 -16.63 -8.85
N THR A 64 -14.01 -15.55 -9.12
CA THR A 64 -13.67 -14.69 -10.26
C THR A 64 -12.21 -14.23 -10.10
N ILE A 65 -11.57 -13.87 -11.22
CA ILE A 65 -10.26 -13.21 -11.21
C ILE A 65 -10.24 -11.97 -10.29
N PHE A 66 -11.43 -11.39 -10.06
CA PHE A 66 -11.65 -10.22 -9.22
C PHE A 66 -12.09 -10.54 -7.79
N ASP A 67 -12.18 -11.81 -7.39
CA ASP A 67 -12.50 -12.12 -6.00
C ASP A 67 -11.32 -11.70 -5.10
N PRO A 68 -11.49 -10.65 -4.27
CA PRO A 68 -10.45 -10.24 -3.33
C PRO A 68 -10.06 -11.38 -2.36
N CYS A 69 -10.99 -12.30 -2.13
CA CYS A 69 -10.85 -13.40 -1.21
C CYS A 69 -10.14 -14.62 -1.82
N ASN A 70 -9.85 -14.58 -3.12
CA ASN A 70 -9.19 -15.68 -3.81
C ASN A 70 -7.72 -15.81 -3.39
N THR A 71 -7.43 -16.86 -2.61
CA THR A 71 -6.06 -17.22 -2.22
C THR A 71 -5.30 -18.00 -3.29
N ASN A 72 -5.96 -18.41 -4.38
CA ASN A 72 -5.40 -19.16 -5.50
C ASN A 72 -5.03 -18.19 -6.64
N LYS A 73 -4.12 -17.25 -6.35
CA LYS A 73 -3.60 -16.35 -7.37
C LYS A 73 -2.80 -17.15 -8.42
N PRO A 74 -2.81 -16.73 -9.71
CA PRO A 74 -2.11 -17.43 -10.78
C PRO A 74 -0.66 -17.77 -10.39
N GLY A 75 -0.26 -19.02 -10.63
CA GLY A 75 1.08 -19.52 -10.29
C GLY A 75 1.25 -20.12 -8.89
N ASN A 76 0.17 -20.24 -8.08
CA ASN A 76 0.17 -20.88 -6.74
C ASN A 76 1.27 -20.36 -5.80
N ARG A 77 1.60 -19.07 -5.91
CA ARG A 77 2.63 -18.42 -5.11
C ARG A 77 2.02 -17.70 -3.91
N ASN A 78 2.70 -17.75 -2.77
CA ASN A 78 2.35 -16.93 -1.60
C ASN A 78 2.88 -15.52 -1.85
N VAL A 79 2.02 -14.55 -2.16
CA VAL A 79 2.44 -13.20 -2.53
C VAL A 79 2.44 -12.22 -1.36
N SER A 80 1.76 -12.55 -0.26
CA SER A 80 1.62 -11.69 0.91
C SER A 80 1.35 -12.48 2.19
N CYS A 81 1.60 -11.85 3.34
CA CYS A 81 1.27 -12.42 4.64
C CYS A 81 -0.24 -12.60 4.87
N SER A 82 -1.08 -11.78 4.25
CA SER A 82 -2.55 -11.90 4.31
C SER A 82 -3.03 -13.20 3.66
N GLN A 83 -2.41 -13.62 2.54
CA GLN A 83 -2.71 -14.88 1.88
C GLN A 83 -2.24 -16.07 2.74
N LEU A 84 -1.03 -15.99 3.32
CA LEU A 84 -0.52 -16.99 4.26
C LEU A 84 -1.43 -17.15 5.47
N LYS A 85 -1.89 -16.03 6.05
CA LYS A 85 -2.83 -16.03 7.18
C LYS A 85 -4.13 -16.76 6.85
N ARG A 86 -4.70 -16.50 5.67
CA ARG A 86 -5.91 -17.20 5.16
C ARG A 86 -5.67 -18.70 4.90
N LYS A 87 -4.44 -19.10 4.57
CA LYS A 87 -4.03 -20.51 4.46
C LYS A 87 -3.80 -21.21 5.81
N GLY A 88 -4.02 -20.52 6.94
CA GLY A 88 -3.90 -21.08 8.28
C GLY A 88 -2.57 -20.83 8.99
N HIS A 89 -1.66 -20.05 8.39
CA HIS A 89 -0.42 -19.65 9.07
C HIS A 89 -0.72 -18.58 10.14
N ASN A 90 -0.65 -18.96 11.42
CA ASN A 90 -1.13 -18.14 12.54
C ASN A 90 -0.03 -17.65 13.48
N VAL A 91 1.24 -17.91 13.19
CA VAL A 91 2.38 -17.57 14.05
C VAL A 91 3.14 -16.39 13.44
N THR A 92 3.47 -15.38 14.23
CA THR A 92 4.32 -14.28 13.77
C THR A 92 5.74 -14.77 13.57
N GLY A 93 6.35 -14.45 12.43
CA GLY A 93 7.68 -14.95 12.10
C GLY A 93 8.14 -14.54 10.72
N ILE A 94 9.29 -15.06 10.31
CA ILE A 94 9.83 -14.86 8.96
C ILE A 94 9.21 -15.90 8.03
N TYR A 95 8.67 -15.43 6.91
CA TYR A 95 8.08 -16.25 5.86
C TYR A 95 8.71 -15.90 4.51
N GLU A 96 8.77 -16.89 3.63
CA GLU A 96 9.11 -16.67 2.23
C GLU A 96 7.83 -16.36 1.43
N ILE A 97 7.81 -15.20 0.78
CA ILE A 97 6.78 -14.82 -0.20
C ILE A 97 7.42 -14.63 -1.57
N TYR A 98 6.62 -14.66 -2.62
CA TYR A 98 7.06 -14.60 -4.01
C TYR A 98 6.50 -13.34 -4.67
N ILE A 99 7.38 -12.38 -4.94
CA ILE A 99 7.04 -11.11 -5.59
C ILE A 99 7.71 -11.11 -6.97
N LEU A 100 6.95 -10.86 -8.04
CA LEU A 100 7.45 -10.93 -9.42
C LEU A 100 8.16 -12.26 -9.74
N GLY A 101 7.68 -13.35 -9.12
CA GLY A 101 8.24 -14.69 -9.26
C GLY A 101 9.57 -14.94 -8.57
N LYS A 102 10.04 -14.01 -7.74
CA LYS A 102 11.27 -14.14 -6.95
C LYS A 102 10.94 -14.34 -5.46
N PRO A 103 11.59 -15.30 -4.77
CA PRO A 103 11.42 -15.47 -3.35
C PRO A 103 12.05 -14.30 -2.59
N ILE A 104 11.36 -13.84 -1.54
CA ILE A 104 11.84 -12.84 -0.59
C ILE A 104 11.37 -13.22 0.81
N ASN A 105 12.28 -13.13 1.77
CA ASN A 105 11.95 -13.30 3.17
C ASN A 105 11.38 -12.00 3.73
N VAL A 106 10.22 -12.09 4.38
CA VAL A 106 9.55 -10.98 5.06
C VAL A 106 9.13 -11.41 6.46
N THR A 107 9.04 -10.48 7.40
CA THR A 107 8.31 -10.77 8.64
C THR A 107 6.82 -10.64 8.38
N CYS A 108 6.07 -11.68 8.74
CA CYS A 108 4.62 -11.63 8.82
C CYS A 108 4.19 -11.50 10.28
N ASP A 109 3.46 -10.43 10.58
CA ASP A 109 2.74 -10.31 11.85
C ASP A 109 1.37 -10.96 11.70
N MET A 110 1.23 -12.14 12.29
CA MET A 110 0.04 -12.98 12.23
C MET A 110 -0.82 -12.89 13.49
N THR A 111 -0.35 -12.20 14.53
CA THR A 111 -0.92 -12.31 15.89
C THR A 111 -1.48 -10.98 16.40
N THR A 112 -1.25 -9.86 15.72
CA THR A 112 -1.90 -8.59 16.10
C THR A 112 -3.42 -8.76 16.19
N GLU A 113 -4.01 -8.14 17.22
CA GLU A 113 -5.40 -8.31 17.64
C GLU A 113 -6.43 -7.99 16.54
N ASP A 114 -6.04 -7.24 15.52
CA ASP A 114 -6.86 -6.90 14.35
C ASP A 114 -6.91 -8.01 13.27
N GLY A 115 -6.60 -9.24 13.65
CA GLY A 115 -6.63 -10.43 12.81
C GLY A 115 -5.31 -10.78 12.13
N GLY A 116 -4.25 -9.98 12.30
CA GLY A 116 -2.92 -10.26 11.75
C GLY A 116 -2.87 -10.32 10.21
N GLY A 117 -1.89 -11.03 9.66
CA GLY A 117 -1.69 -11.11 8.20
C GLY A 117 -0.97 -9.88 7.63
N TRP A 118 -0.26 -9.13 8.46
CA TRP A 118 0.48 -7.94 8.09
C TRP A 118 1.86 -8.31 7.54
N THR A 119 2.20 -7.76 6.37
CA THR A 119 3.52 -7.92 5.74
C THR A 119 4.40 -6.74 6.12
N VAL A 120 5.49 -6.96 6.85
CA VAL A 120 6.44 -5.89 7.18
C VAL A 120 7.23 -5.49 5.94
N ILE A 121 7.12 -4.21 5.55
CA ILE A 121 7.76 -3.64 4.36
C ILE A 121 8.94 -2.72 4.68
N GLN A 122 8.96 -2.16 5.88
CA GLN A 122 10.04 -1.36 6.42
C GLN A 122 10.18 -1.66 7.91
N ARG A 123 11.41 -1.78 8.38
CA ARG A 123 11.73 -1.87 9.80
C ARG A 123 13.06 -1.18 10.10
N GLN A 124 13.06 -0.31 11.10
CA GLN A 124 14.27 0.06 11.83
C GLN A 124 14.31 -0.79 13.10
N SER A 125 15.21 -1.78 13.15
CA SER A 125 15.29 -2.72 14.27
C SER A 125 15.83 -2.04 15.53
N GLU A 126 15.42 -2.51 16.71
CA GLU A 126 16.01 -2.08 17.98
C GLU A 126 17.51 -2.38 18.12
N ASN A 127 17.97 -3.43 17.44
CA ASN A 127 19.36 -3.90 17.50
C ASN A 127 20.24 -3.30 16.40
N GLU A 128 19.72 -2.31 15.66
CA GLU A 128 20.48 -1.61 14.64
C GLU A 128 21.43 -0.60 15.27
N ASN A 129 22.73 -0.79 15.02
CA ASN A 129 23.78 0.07 15.56
C ASN A 129 24.35 1.04 14.52
N ASP A 130 24.10 0.81 13.23
CA ASP A 130 24.48 1.75 12.17
C ASP A 130 23.42 2.84 12.05
N GLU A 131 23.71 4.03 12.61
CA GLU A 131 22.81 5.18 12.52
C GLU A 131 22.47 5.54 11.06
N SER A 132 23.37 5.24 10.11
CA SER A 132 23.24 5.55 8.68
C SER A 132 22.76 4.34 7.85
N PHE A 133 22.22 3.29 8.47
CA PHE A 133 21.78 2.08 7.76
C PHE A 133 20.82 2.35 6.58
N PHE A 134 19.95 3.36 6.71
CA PHE A 134 19.00 3.80 5.69
C PHE A 134 19.54 4.89 4.74
N GLU A 135 20.80 5.32 4.87
CA GLU A 135 21.43 6.25 3.91
C GLU A 135 21.89 5.54 2.64
N ARG A 136 20.93 4.94 1.96
CA ARG A 136 21.10 4.15 0.74
C ARG A 136 20.88 4.97 -0.51
N ASP A 137 21.40 4.53 -1.65
CA ASP A 137 21.12 5.18 -2.92
C ASP A 137 19.75 4.76 -3.50
N MET A 138 19.31 5.46 -4.56
CA MET A 138 18.02 5.16 -5.19
C MET A 138 17.95 3.73 -5.76
N LYS A 139 19.07 3.17 -6.23
CA LYS A 139 19.11 1.81 -6.78
C LYS A 139 18.87 0.77 -5.69
N GLU A 140 19.47 0.96 -4.51
CA GLU A 140 19.23 0.14 -3.33
C GLU A 140 17.78 0.29 -2.83
N TYR A 141 17.24 1.51 -2.79
CA TYR A 141 15.82 1.74 -2.45
C TYR A 141 14.85 1.08 -3.44
N GLU A 142 15.20 1.00 -4.73
CA GLU A 142 14.42 0.27 -5.73
C GLU A 142 14.47 -1.24 -5.51
N SER A 143 15.64 -1.81 -5.22
CA SER A 143 15.83 -3.27 -5.08
C SER A 143 15.42 -3.82 -3.71
N GLY A 144 15.47 -2.99 -2.68
CA GLY A 144 15.39 -3.42 -1.29
C GLY A 144 16.78 -3.70 -0.69
N PHE A 145 16.84 -3.68 0.65
CA PHE A 145 18.05 -3.93 1.42
C PHE A 145 17.72 -4.39 2.86
N GLY A 146 18.72 -4.93 3.55
CA GLY A 146 18.57 -5.44 4.91
C GLY A 146 18.01 -6.86 4.98
N THR A 147 17.51 -7.25 6.15
CA THR A 147 17.04 -8.62 6.39
C THR A 147 15.73 -8.66 7.17
N ALA A 148 14.87 -9.64 6.88
CA ALA A 148 13.56 -9.77 7.52
C ALA A 148 13.61 -9.80 9.05
N GLY A 149 14.69 -10.30 9.67
CA GLY A 149 14.85 -10.35 11.13
C GLY A 149 15.50 -9.09 11.75
N GLY A 150 16.00 -8.17 10.94
CA GLY A 150 16.70 -6.96 11.38
C GLY A 150 16.10 -5.70 10.77
N SER A 151 16.94 -4.68 10.55
CA SER A 151 16.52 -3.52 9.76
C SER A 151 16.33 -3.93 8.30
N PHE A 152 15.28 -3.41 7.68
CA PHE A 152 14.76 -3.92 6.42
C PHE A 152 14.03 -2.85 5.62
N TRP A 153 14.23 -2.87 4.31
CA TRP A 153 13.40 -2.19 3.32
C TRP A 153 13.10 -3.14 2.17
N ILE A 154 11.82 -3.39 1.90
CA ILE A 154 11.41 -4.40 0.91
C ILE A 154 11.78 -4.03 -0.53
N GLY A 155 11.96 -2.74 -0.82
CA GLY A 155 12.25 -2.24 -2.17
C GLY A 155 11.03 -1.65 -2.88
N LEU A 156 11.20 -0.52 -3.55
CA LEU A 156 10.11 0.19 -4.23
C LEU A 156 9.49 -0.62 -5.38
N LYS A 157 10.29 -1.43 -6.08
CA LYS A 157 9.78 -2.33 -7.14
C LYS A 157 8.86 -3.40 -6.55
N ASN A 158 9.22 -3.94 -5.39
CA ASN A 158 8.42 -4.92 -4.68
C ASN A 158 7.15 -4.30 -4.10
N LEU A 159 7.24 -3.09 -3.53
CA LEU A 159 6.07 -2.33 -3.05
C LEU A 159 5.05 -2.10 -4.18
N ASN A 160 5.51 -1.55 -5.30
CA ASN A 160 4.62 -1.31 -6.44
C ASN A 160 3.98 -2.63 -6.94
N ALA A 161 4.74 -3.71 -7.04
CA ALA A 161 4.21 -5.02 -7.43
C ALA A 161 3.18 -5.58 -6.44
N LEU A 162 3.37 -5.39 -5.13
CA LEU A 162 2.42 -5.80 -4.09
C LEU A 162 1.13 -4.98 -4.10
N MET A 163 1.12 -3.81 -4.73
CA MET A 163 -0.02 -2.89 -4.77
C MET A 163 -0.65 -2.77 -6.17
N THR A 164 -0.11 -3.52 -7.14
CA THR A 164 -0.60 -3.57 -8.52
C THR A 164 -1.28 -4.92 -8.76
N TYR A 165 -2.21 -4.94 -9.72
CA TYR A 165 -2.95 -6.13 -10.13
C TYR A 165 -2.05 -7.39 -10.26
N PRO A 166 -2.48 -8.56 -9.75
CA PRO A 166 -3.79 -8.87 -9.18
C PRO A 166 -3.92 -8.54 -7.68
N ASN A 167 -3.06 -7.68 -7.14
CA ASN A 167 -3.19 -7.22 -5.76
C ASN A 167 -4.11 -6.00 -5.70
N GLY A 168 -5.00 -6.01 -4.71
CA GLY A 168 -5.98 -4.94 -4.48
C GLY A 168 -5.37 -3.77 -3.68
N PRO A 169 -6.20 -2.77 -3.32
CA PRO A 169 -5.79 -1.70 -2.44
C PRO A 169 -5.21 -2.26 -1.14
N GLN A 170 -4.12 -1.66 -0.65
CA GLN A 170 -3.47 -2.07 0.59
C GLN A 170 -3.80 -1.07 1.68
N ALA A 171 -4.05 -1.57 2.89
CA ALA A 171 -4.01 -0.79 4.11
C ALA A 171 -2.57 -0.71 4.62
N LEU A 172 -2.25 0.36 5.34
CA LEU A 172 -0.95 0.57 5.99
C LEU A 172 -1.13 0.66 7.49
N ARG A 173 -0.29 -0.04 8.23
CA ARG A 173 -0.13 0.03 9.68
C ARG A 173 1.29 0.47 10.00
N ILE A 174 1.43 1.48 10.84
CA ILE A 174 2.74 1.97 11.31
C ILE A 174 2.82 1.77 12.82
N VAL A 175 3.90 1.13 13.26
CA VAL A 175 4.21 0.92 14.68
C VAL A 175 5.41 1.77 15.05
N LEU A 176 5.27 2.57 16.11
CA LEU A 176 6.28 3.48 16.62
C LEU A 176 6.57 3.14 18.09
N GLU A 177 7.71 2.52 18.36
CA GLU A 177 8.16 2.24 19.74
C GLU A 177 9.09 3.36 20.21
N ILE A 178 8.56 4.25 21.05
CA ILE A 178 9.27 5.43 21.57
C ILE A 178 9.98 5.05 22.87
N SER A 179 11.27 5.36 23.00
CA SER A 179 12.08 5.10 24.21
C SER A 179 12.37 6.34 25.05
N SER A 180 12.33 7.53 24.45
CA SER A 180 12.54 8.80 25.15
C SER A 180 11.32 9.20 26.00
N GLY A 181 11.55 9.87 27.12
CA GLY A 181 10.47 10.34 28.00
C GLY A 181 9.79 9.17 28.70
N ARG A 182 8.51 8.92 28.40
CA ARG A 182 7.78 7.73 28.88
C ARG A 182 7.73 6.69 27.75
N PRO A 183 8.43 5.55 27.88
CA PRO A 183 8.42 4.51 26.86
C PRO A 183 7.00 4.03 26.56
N ARG A 184 6.67 3.95 25.27
CA ARG A 184 5.33 3.57 24.80
C ARG A 184 5.35 3.15 23.34
N THR A 185 4.33 2.41 22.95
CA THR A 185 4.10 2.04 21.55
C THR A 185 2.89 2.80 21.02
N GLU A 186 3.09 3.52 19.93
CA GLU A 186 2.03 4.19 19.19
C GLU A 186 1.78 3.45 17.87
N VAL A 187 0.52 3.28 17.51
CA VAL A 187 0.12 2.62 16.27
C VAL A 187 -0.87 3.52 15.53
N VAL A 188 -0.63 3.70 14.23
CA VAL A 188 -1.52 4.45 13.32
C VAL A 188 -1.86 3.59 12.11
N HIS A 189 -3.05 3.82 11.55
CA HIS A 189 -3.56 3.06 10.41
C HIS A 189 -4.04 4.00 9.31
N TYR A 190 -3.88 3.56 8.06
CA TYR A 190 -4.39 4.18 6.86
C TYR A 190 -5.10 3.10 6.04
N GLY A 191 -6.37 3.32 5.70
CA GLY A 191 -7.16 2.39 4.88
C GLY A 191 -6.69 2.31 3.43
N LYS A 192 -5.99 3.35 2.96
CA LYS A 192 -5.47 3.43 1.59
C LYS A 192 -3.98 3.74 1.60
N PHE A 193 -3.20 2.84 0.98
CA PHE A 193 -1.77 3.00 0.74
C PHE A 193 -1.39 2.39 -0.61
N HIS A 194 -0.74 3.18 -1.46
CA HIS A 194 -0.26 2.77 -2.76
C HIS A 194 1.01 3.52 -3.13
N VAL A 195 1.93 2.82 -3.79
CA VAL A 195 3.19 3.35 -4.30
C VAL A 195 3.18 3.17 -5.81
N GLY A 196 3.26 4.29 -6.53
CA GLY A 196 3.23 4.29 -7.99
C GLY A 196 4.39 3.55 -8.63
N SER A 197 4.30 3.39 -9.94
CA SER A 197 5.35 2.76 -10.74
C SER A 197 6.63 3.61 -10.78
N LYS A 198 7.70 3.05 -11.34
CA LYS A 198 8.93 3.81 -11.62
C LYS A 198 8.68 5.03 -12.51
N ASN A 199 7.75 4.92 -13.47
CA ASN A 199 7.40 6.02 -14.38
C ASN A 199 6.68 7.16 -13.66
N GLU A 200 5.96 6.84 -12.58
CA GLU A 200 5.32 7.80 -11.67
C GLU A 200 6.25 8.21 -10.52
N GLN A 201 7.55 7.89 -10.64
CA GLN A 201 8.59 8.20 -9.65
C GLN A 201 8.24 7.68 -8.24
N TYR A 202 7.57 6.53 -8.19
CA TYR A 202 7.11 5.89 -6.95
C TYR A 202 6.33 6.84 -6.04
N ASN A 203 5.45 7.67 -6.59
CA ASN A 203 4.62 8.59 -5.82
C ASN A 203 3.79 7.87 -4.75
N LEU A 204 3.63 8.52 -3.59
CA LEU A 204 2.79 8.03 -2.52
C LEU A 204 1.34 8.42 -2.78
N THR A 205 0.45 7.44 -2.76
CA THR A 205 -0.98 7.67 -2.57
C THR A 205 -1.39 7.11 -1.21
N ILE A 206 -1.84 7.97 -0.32
CA ILE A 206 -2.25 7.59 1.04
C ILE A 206 -3.56 8.29 1.41
N GLY A 207 -4.39 7.63 2.20
CA GLY A 207 -5.65 8.21 2.68
C GLY A 207 -6.32 7.35 3.73
N GLU A 208 -7.54 7.74 4.11
CA GLU A 208 -8.38 7.00 5.07
C GLU A 208 -7.66 6.76 6.40
N TYR A 209 -7.04 7.80 6.95
CA TYR A 209 -6.38 7.75 8.25
C TYR A 209 -7.37 7.41 9.37
N ASP A 210 -7.04 6.41 10.20
CA ASP A 210 -7.83 6.04 11.38
C ASP A 210 -7.65 7.08 12.48
N HIS A 211 -8.71 7.85 12.73
CA HIS A 211 -8.72 8.94 13.69
C HIS A 211 -8.77 8.52 15.17
N LYS A 212 -8.64 7.23 15.54
CA LYS A 212 -8.60 6.77 16.94
C LYS A 212 -7.56 7.49 17.82
N LYS A 213 -6.40 7.83 17.26
CA LYS A 213 -5.34 8.61 17.95
C LYS A 213 -5.54 10.13 17.86
N GLY A 214 -6.57 10.58 17.14
CA GLY A 214 -6.82 11.97 16.80
C GLY A 214 -6.09 12.44 15.55
N LYS A 215 -6.58 13.53 14.95
CA LYS A 215 -6.00 14.14 13.73
C LYS A 215 -4.56 14.59 13.91
N ASN A 216 -4.22 14.99 15.14
CA ASN A 216 -2.90 15.51 15.49
C ASN A 216 -1.78 14.46 15.44
N TYR A 217 -2.10 13.17 15.28
CA TYR A 217 -1.12 12.09 15.10
C TYR A 217 -0.91 11.73 13.62
N ASP A 218 -1.60 12.41 12.69
CA ASP A 218 -1.50 12.14 11.26
C ASP A 218 -0.31 12.89 10.63
N ALA A 219 0.88 12.29 10.73
CA ALA A 219 2.09 12.87 10.16
C ALA A 219 2.30 12.52 8.68
N LEU A 220 1.58 11.54 8.13
CA LEU A 220 1.84 10.98 6.80
C LEU A 220 0.82 11.40 5.73
N SER A 221 -0.44 11.73 6.06
CA SER A 221 -1.41 12.20 5.05
C SER A 221 -0.92 13.43 4.30
N GLY A 222 -0.18 14.31 4.98
CA GLY A 222 0.42 15.49 4.35
C GLY A 222 1.49 15.18 3.29
N HIS A 223 2.00 13.95 3.23
CA HIS A 223 2.96 13.47 2.23
C HIS A 223 2.28 12.85 0.99
N ASN A 224 0.94 12.78 0.98
CA ASN A 224 0.18 12.28 -0.17
C ASN A 224 0.49 13.05 -1.46
N GLY A 225 0.70 12.33 -2.56
CA GLY A 225 1.03 12.86 -3.88
C GLY A 225 2.50 13.18 -4.11
N HIS A 226 3.36 13.10 -3.08
CA HIS A 226 4.79 13.34 -3.23
C HIS A 226 5.51 12.13 -3.84
N VAL A 227 6.51 12.41 -4.68
CA VAL A 227 7.40 11.40 -5.27
C VAL A 227 8.41 10.89 -4.25
N PHE A 228 8.92 9.68 -4.45
CA PHE A 228 9.98 9.15 -3.60
C PHE A 228 11.32 9.78 -4.01
N ASP A 229 12.06 10.27 -3.02
CA ASP A 229 13.36 10.89 -3.24
C ASP A 229 14.35 10.42 -2.15
N VAL A 230 15.64 10.50 -2.45
CA VAL A 230 16.72 10.07 -1.56
C VAL A 230 17.56 11.27 -1.18
N LYS A 231 17.48 11.65 0.10
CA LYS A 231 18.30 12.72 0.66
C LYS A 231 19.52 12.13 1.33
N LYS A 232 20.65 12.76 1.08
CA LYS A 232 21.90 12.43 1.77
C LYS A 232 22.25 13.60 2.66
N SER A 233 22.94 13.32 3.76
CA SER A 233 23.60 14.35 4.54
C SER A 233 25.10 14.36 4.22
N PRO A 234 25.53 14.67 2.97
CA PRO A 234 26.95 14.72 2.67
C PRO A 234 27.60 15.91 3.40
N PRO A 235 28.91 15.86 3.64
CA PRO A 235 29.64 17.07 4.00
C PRO A 235 29.54 18.07 2.84
N GLY A 236 29.01 19.27 3.10
CA GLY A 236 28.93 20.36 2.12
C GLY A 236 27.55 21.01 2.02
N LYS A 237 26.65 20.45 1.20
CA LYS A 237 25.29 20.97 0.99
C LYS A 237 24.26 20.02 1.61
N PRO A 238 23.84 20.25 2.86
CA PRO A 238 22.81 19.44 3.49
C PRO A 238 21.47 19.64 2.78
N ASP A 239 20.77 18.53 2.51
CA ASP A 239 19.41 18.53 1.97
C ASP A 239 18.41 18.97 3.05
N LYS A 240 18.41 20.28 3.33
CA LYS A 240 17.54 20.90 4.33
C LYS A 240 16.13 21.09 3.80
N ASP A 241 15.19 21.16 4.73
CA ASP A 241 13.83 21.60 4.49
C ASP A 241 13.61 22.95 5.16
N ASN A 242 12.72 23.78 4.65
CA ASN A 242 12.53 25.14 5.15
C ASN A 242 12.05 25.18 6.62
N CYS A 243 11.43 24.11 7.11
CA CYS A 243 10.99 23.98 8.49
C CYS A 243 11.99 23.24 9.40
N LEU A 244 13.09 22.69 8.85
CA LEU A 244 14.10 21.96 9.59
C LEU A 244 15.47 22.62 9.41
N LYS A 245 16.17 22.85 10.51
CA LYS A 245 17.51 23.45 10.45
C LYS A 245 18.57 22.42 10.03
N GLY A 246 18.34 21.15 10.34
CA GLY A 246 19.21 20.03 9.98
C GLY A 246 18.93 19.39 8.63
N ALA A 247 19.86 18.53 8.19
CA ALA A 247 19.74 17.77 6.96
C ALA A 247 18.80 16.58 7.13
N LEU A 248 17.94 16.34 6.13
CA LEU A 248 17.22 15.08 6.04
C LEU A 248 18.16 13.97 5.52
N SER A 249 17.80 12.73 5.83
CA SER A 249 18.57 11.54 5.46
C SER A 249 17.64 10.42 5.04
N GLY A 250 18.18 9.53 4.20
CA GLY A 250 17.49 8.36 3.68
C GLY A 250 16.52 8.68 2.55
N GLY A 251 15.83 7.64 2.11
CA GLY A 251 14.79 7.69 1.09
C GLY A 251 13.41 7.83 1.70
N TRP A 252 12.63 8.80 1.23
CA TRP A 252 11.26 9.04 1.70
C TRP A 252 10.43 9.81 0.67
N TRP A 253 9.12 9.87 0.88
CA TRP A 253 8.24 10.78 0.15
C TRP A 253 8.32 12.18 0.74
N PHE A 254 9.43 12.88 0.51
CA PHE A 254 9.66 14.18 1.13
C PHE A 254 8.71 15.25 0.61
N LYS A 255 8.32 16.16 1.51
CA LYS A 255 7.52 17.35 1.21
C LYS A 255 8.15 18.62 1.76
N LYS A 256 7.54 19.78 1.49
CA LYS A 256 7.88 21.02 2.20
C LYS A 256 7.34 20.93 3.64
N CYS A 257 8.18 21.21 4.62
CA CYS A 257 7.87 21.06 6.04
C CYS A 257 7.47 19.63 6.38
N ASN A 258 8.44 18.72 6.27
CA ASN A 258 8.29 17.28 6.51
C ASN A 258 7.76 17.02 7.92
N GLN A 259 6.76 16.15 7.99
CA GLN A 259 6.10 15.77 9.23
C GLN A 259 6.44 14.33 9.63
N ALA A 260 6.87 13.49 8.71
CA ALA A 260 7.39 12.16 9.02
C ALA A 260 8.67 11.87 8.23
N ASN A 261 9.59 11.15 8.84
CA ASN A 261 10.67 10.43 8.16
C ASN A 261 11.05 9.20 8.98
N LEU A 262 10.58 8.02 8.57
CA LEU A 262 10.88 6.75 9.26
C LEU A 262 12.22 6.12 8.81
N ASN A 263 12.78 6.64 7.72
CA ASN A 263 14.05 6.21 7.12
C ASN A 263 15.21 7.17 7.45
N GLY A 264 14.98 8.12 8.36
CA GLY A 264 16.04 8.99 8.87
C GLY A 264 17.06 8.23 9.72
N ARG A 265 18.16 8.91 10.04
CA ARG A 265 19.21 8.33 10.89
C ARG A 265 18.67 7.86 12.24
N LYS A 266 19.05 6.65 12.67
CA LYS A 266 18.63 6.06 13.95
C LYS A 266 19.49 6.60 15.11
N ARG A 267 19.27 7.86 15.48
CA ARG A 267 20.07 8.54 16.49
C ARG A 267 19.54 8.29 17.91
N GLY A 268 20.46 8.27 18.89
CA GLY A 268 20.10 8.32 20.31
C GLY A 268 19.53 9.68 20.76
N ILE A 269 19.77 10.74 20.00
CA ILE A 269 19.21 12.09 20.22
C ILE A 269 18.82 12.65 18.85
N SER A 270 17.55 13.04 18.70
CA SER A 270 17.03 13.73 17.51
C SER A 270 16.62 15.15 17.90
N THR A 271 16.88 16.12 17.02
CA THR A 271 16.44 17.52 17.21
C THR A 271 16.10 18.15 15.86
N PRO A 272 15.40 19.30 15.81
CA PRO A 272 15.18 20.01 14.55
C PRO A 272 16.47 20.45 13.82
N ASP A 273 17.58 20.59 14.55
CA ASP A 273 18.92 20.94 14.02
C ASP A 273 19.69 19.72 13.49
N ASN A 274 19.34 18.53 13.95
CA ASN A 274 19.95 17.27 13.54
C ASN A 274 18.90 16.15 13.58
N PRO A 275 17.94 16.14 12.63
CA PRO A 275 16.81 15.24 12.68
C PRO A 275 17.25 13.80 12.41
N GLY A 276 16.77 12.88 13.24
CA GLY A 276 16.84 11.44 13.01
C GLY A 276 15.53 10.91 12.44
N ILE A 277 15.08 9.78 12.96
CA ILE A 277 13.71 9.28 12.77
C ILE A 277 12.75 10.24 13.48
N PHE A 278 11.70 10.69 12.80
CA PHE A 278 10.67 11.52 13.42
C PHE A 278 9.26 11.26 12.87
N TRP A 279 8.28 11.49 13.74
CA TRP A 279 6.85 11.47 13.46
C TRP A 279 6.23 12.63 14.23
N ILE A 280 5.87 13.69 13.51
CA ILE A 280 5.38 14.93 14.11
C ILE A 280 3.93 14.77 14.49
N THR A 281 3.66 15.11 15.74
CA THR A 281 2.31 15.24 16.26
C THR A 281 2.05 16.72 16.55
N ASP A 282 0.87 17.24 16.22
CA ASP A 282 0.56 18.69 16.29
C ASP A 282 0.71 19.29 17.70
N SER A 283 0.84 18.45 18.73
CA SER A 283 0.87 18.95 20.10
C SER A 283 2.23 19.47 20.60
N LYS A 284 3.41 19.16 20.02
CA LYS A 284 4.69 19.64 20.59
C LYS A 284 5.89 19.66 19.66
N GLN A 285 6.69 20.73 19.76
CA GLN A 285 8.11 20.78 19.32
C GLN A 285 8.93 19.59 19.87
N GLU A 286 8.50 19.01 21.00
CA GLU A 286 9.09 17.80 21.61
C GLU A 286 9.02 16.56 20.70
N SER A 287 8.11 16.49 19.73
CA SER A 287 7.98 15.29 18.86
C SER A 287 9.19 15.07 17.95
N TYR A 288 9.94 16.13 17.61
CA TYR A 288 11.24 16.01 16.96
C TYR A 288 12.31 15.35 17.85
N ASN A 289 12.12 15.41 19.16
CA ASN A 289 13.05 14.89 20.16
C ASN A 289 12.71 13.46 20.60
N TYR A 290 11.66 12.86 20.04
CA TYR A 290 11.36 11.47 20.31
C TYR A 290 12.45 10.57 19.73
N VAL A 291 12.92 9.67 20.57
CA VAL A 291 13.86 8.61 20.20
C VAL A 291 13.06 7.35 19.99
N TYR A 292 13.19 6.76 18.80
CA TYR A 292 12.47 5.55 18.43
C TYR A 292 13.39 4.35 18.60
N ARG A 293 13.04 3.47 19.55
CA ARG A 293 13.70 2.17 19.71
C ARG A 293 13.47 1.32 18.48
N LYS A 294 12.25 1.32 17.94
CA LYS A 294 11.89 0.55 16.75
C LYS A 294 10.77 1.27 15.99
N VAL A 295 10.83 1.23 14.66
CA VAL A 295 9.71 1.62 13.81
C VAL A 295 9.45 0.55 12.76
N GLU A 296 8.18 0.34 12.42
CA GLU A 296 7.78 -0.58 11.36
C GLU A 296 6.67 0.01 10.51
N MET A 297 6.75 -0.21 9.20
CA MET A 297 5.63 -0.08 8.28
C MET A 297 5.20 -1.46 7.82
N GLN A 298 3.91 -1.73 7.87
CA GLN A 298 3.33 -3.01 7.51
C GLN A 298 2.12 -2.81 6.59
N ILE A 299 1.96 -3.68 5.60
CA ILE A 299 0.82 -3.62 4.67
C ILE A 299 -0.01 -4.90 4.72
N ARG A 300 -1.29 -4.76 4.39
CA ARG A 300 -2.24 -5.86 4.29
C ARG A 300 -3.31 -5.49 3.28
N ASP A 301 -3.89 -6.48 2.60
CA ASP A 301 -5.01 -6.25 1.69
C ASP A 301 -6.13 -5.49 2.44
N ALA A 302 -6.63 -4.40 1.87
CA ALA A 302 -7.62 -3.54 2.53
C ALA A 302 -8.97 -4.26 2.72
N ASP A 303 -9.26 -5.25 1.87
CA ASP A 303 -10.43 -6.11 1.92
C ASP A 303 -10.28 -7.32 2.88
N PHE A 304 -9.17 -7.43 3.62
CA PHE A 304 -8.89 -8.58 4.47
C PHE A 304 -10.00 -8.86 5.49
N GLY A 305 -10.58 -7.82 6.09
CA GLY A 305 -11.69 -7.93 7.04
C GLY A 305 -12.97 -8.51 6.42
N PHE A 306 -13.21 -8.22 5.14
CA PHE A 306 -14.31 -8.79 4.38
C PHE A 306 -14.07 -10.28 4.13
N CYS A 307 -12.86 -10.64 3.72
CA CYS A 307 -12.51 -12.03 3.41
C CYS A 307 -12.40 -12.97 4.62
N THR A 308 -12.15 -12.42 5.80
CA THR A 308 -12.11 -13.19 7.06
C THR A 308 -13.45 -13.23 7.77
N GLY A 309 -14.46 -12.50 7.27
CA GLY A 309 -15.76 -12.37 7.92
C GLY A 309 -15.74 -11.51 9.20
N SER A 310 -14.63 -10.81 9.49
CA SER A 310 -14.51 -9.90 10.62
C SER A 310 -15.30 -8.59 10.44
N LEU A 311 -15.70 -8.27 9.20
CA LEU A 311 -16.60 -7.15 8.88
C LEU A 311 -18.08 -7.57 8.80
N LYS A 312 -18.48 -8.67 9.45
CA LYS A 312 -19.89 -9.03 9.59
C LYS A 312 -20.51 -8.26 10.78
N SER A 313 -21.56 -7.49 10.46
CA SER A 313 -22.41 -6.61 11.28
C SER A 313 -21.90 -5.19 11.48
#